data_AF-A0A972WZZ7-F1
#
_entry.id   AF-A0A972WZZ7-F1
#
_cell.length_a   1.000
_cell.length_b   1.000
_cell.length_c   1.000
_cell.angle_alpha   90.00
_cell.angle_beta   90.00
_cell.angle_gamma   90.00
#
_symmetry.space_group_name_H-M   'P 1'
#
loop_
_entity.id
_entity.type
_entity.pdbx_description
1 polymer ?
#
loop_
_entity_poly.entity_id
_entity_poly.type
_entity_poly.pdbx_seq_one_letter_code
_entity_poly.pdbx_strand_id
1 'polypeptide(L)'
;MIGTIFFAIAIVHTFAVKRFQVLAQKFPEGSVLENLFHLLGEVEVVFGFWAGLWFCYSFFFKGSSQAIHYLESLNFREPLFVFVIMTVAATRPIIQLAKKIIFQ
;
A
#
# COMPACT_ATOMS: atom_id res chain seq x y z
N MET A 1 0.92 21.26 6.25
CA MET A 1 -0.44 21.01 6.79
C MET A 1 -1.23 20.00 5.96
N ILE A 2 -1.47 20.24 4.66
CA ILE A 2 -2.26 19.30 3.83
C ILE A 2 -1.60 17.91 3.72
N GLY A 3 -0.29 17.84 3.45
CA GLY A 3 0.42 16.55 3.42
C GLY A 3 0.34 15.78 4.75
N THR A 4 0.33 16.49 5.88
CA THR A 4 0.15 15.88 7.22
C THR A 4 -1.24 15.27 7.37
N ILE A 5 -2.28 15.90 6.81
CA ILE A 5 -3.64 15.37 6.83
C ILE A 5 -3.71 14.10 5.98
N PHE A 6 -3.16 14.12 4.76
CA PHE A 6 -3.07 12.93 3.90
C PHE A 6 -2.36 11.77 4.60
N PHE A 7 -1.23 12.07 5.24
CA PHE A 7 -0.45 11.08 5.99
C PHE A 7 -1.22 10.52 7.20
N ALA A 8 -1.90 11.37 7.96
CA ALA A 8 -2.71 10.94 9.10
C ALA A 8 -3.86 10.00 8.67
N ILE A 9 -4.56 10.34 7.58
CA ILE A 9 -5.63 9.48 7.05
C ILE A 9 -5.04 8.18 6.49
N ALA A 10 -3.88 8.24 5.83
CA ALA A 10 -3.18 7.05 5.37
C ALA A 10 -2.86 6.09 6.52
N ILE A 11 -2.33 6.59 7.64
CA ILE A 11 -2.07 5.79 8.85
C ILE A 11 -3.36 5.15 9.36
N VAL A 12 -4.42 5.94 9.49
CA VAL A 12 -5.72 5.42 9.96
C VAL A 12 -6.23 4.32 9.03
N HIS A 13 -6.10 4.48 7.72
CA HIS A 13 -6.45 3.45 6.75
C HIS A 13 -5.59 2.20 6.92
N THR A 14 -4.26 2.31 7.01
CA THR A 14 -3.34 1.18 7.19
C THR A 14 -3.70 0.34 8.43
N PHE A 15 -4.04 0.97 9.55
CA PHE A 15 -4.50 0.23 10.74
C PHE A 15 -5.92 -0.32 10.60
N ALA A 16 -6.76 0.30 9.77
CA ALA A 16 -8.11 -0.15 9.49
C ALA A 16 -8.18 -1.27 8.43
N VAL A 17 -7.10 -1.59 7.72
CA VAL A 17 -7.02 -2.60 6.65
C VAL A 17 -7.72 -3.92 7.01
N LYS A 18 -7.54 -4.43 8.24
CA LYS A 18 -8.20 -5.65 8.71
C LYS A 18 -9.74 -5.55 8.68
N ARG A 19 -10.30 -4.36 8.92
CA ARG A 19 -11.74 -4.11 8.84
C ARG A 19 -12.23 -4.10 7.38
N PHE A 20 -11.43 -3.57 6.45
CA PHE A 20 -11.72 -3.62 5.02
C PHE A 20 -11.76 -5.06 4.51
N GLN A 21 -10.84 -5.91 4.97
CA GLN A 21 -10.85 -7.34 4.64
C GLN A 21 -12.11 -8.06 5.15
N VAL A 22 -12.54 -7.79 6.38
CA VAL A 22 -13.79 -8.36 6.93
C VAL A 22 -15.02 -7.83 6.19
N LEU A 23 -14.97 -6.59 5.72
CA LEU A 23 -16.04 -5.99 4.92
C LEU A 23 -16.11 -6.62 3.53
N ALA A 24 -14.97 -6.93 2.90
CA ALA A 24 -14.92 -7.63 1.61
C ALA A 24 -15.65 -8.97 1.66
N GLN A 25 -15.45 -9.74 2.73
CA GLN A 25 -16.08 -11.06 2.93
C GLN A 25 -17.62 -11.03 3.08
N LYS A 26 -18.23 -9.84 3.21
CA LYS A 26 -19.70 -9.70 3.27
C LYS A 26 -20.34 -9.59 1.89
N PHE A 27 -19.55 -9.31 0.86
CA PHE A 27 -20.02 -9.20 -0.51
C PHE A 27 -19.99 -10.57 -1.20
N PRO A 28 -20.87 -10.81 -2.20
CA PRO A 28 -20.88 -12.06 -2.93
C PRO A 28 -19.57 -12.25 -3.71
N GLU A 29 -19.11 -13.51 -3.71
CA GLU A 29 -17.88 -13.95 -4.37
C GLU A 29 -17.87 -13.57 -5.86
N GLY A 30 -16.84 -12.85 -6.29
CA GLY A 30 -16.65 -12.36 -7.66
C GLY A 30 -17.28 -11.00 -7.95
N SER A 31 -17.87 -10.33 -6.95
CA SER A 31 -18.37 -8.97 -7.16
C SER A 31 -17.23 -7.94 -7.25
N VAL A 32 -17.43 -6.90 -8.07
CA VAL A 32 -16.44 -5.81 -8.21
C VAL A 32 -16.14 -5.14 -6.86
N LEU A 33 -17.14 -5.05 -6.00
CA LEU A 33 -17.01 -4.45 -4.66
C LEU A 33 -16.18 -5.33 -3.72
N GLU A 34 -16.36 -6.65 -3.73
CA GLU A 34 -15.52 -7.57 -2.96
C GLU A 34 -14.04 -7.38 -3.34
N ASN A 35 -13.72 -7.44 -4.63
CA ASN A 35 -12.35 -7.27 -5.11
C ASN A 35 -11.77 -5.91 -4.72
N LEU A 36 -12.57 -4.84 -4.80
CA LEU A 36 -12.14 -3.50 -4.38
C LEU A 36 -11.82 -3.46 -2.87
N PHE A 37 -12.72 -3.98 -2.03
CA PHE A 37 -12.52 -4.01 -0.58
C PHE A 37 -11.38 -4.95 -0.17
N HIS A 38 -11.17 -6.04 -0.91
CA HIS A 38 -10.06 -6.95 -0.70
C HIS A 38 -8.72 -6.29 -1.04
N LEU A 39 -8.63 -5.59 -2.18
CA LEU A 39 -7.45 -4.80 -2.56
C LEU A 39 -7.17 -3.67 -1.55
N LEU A 40 -8.19 -2.94 -1.09
CA LEU A 40 -8.05 -1.95 -0.01
C LEU A 40 -7.75 -2.60 1.36
N GLY A 41 -7.89 -3.93 1.44
CA GLY A 41 -7.55 -4.78 2.58
C GLY A 41 -6.09 -5.28 2.56
N GLU A 42 -5.27 -4.87 1.59
CA GLU A 42 -3.84 -5.17 1.54
C GLU A 42 -3.01 -3.92 1.89
N VAL A 43 -2.08 -4.05 2.83
CA VAL A 43 -1.27 -2.90 3.30
C VAL A 43 -0.37 -2.35 2.19
N GLU A 44 0.05 -3.20 1.28
CA GLU A 44 0.86 -2.90 0.09
C GLU A 44 0.10 -2.00 -0.88
N VAL A 45 -1.17 -2.35 -1.14
CA VAL A 45 -2.05 -1.57 -2.02
C VAL A 45 -2.40 -0.24 -1.37
N VAL A 46 -2.69 -0.23 -0.07
CA VAL A 46 -3.00 1.01 0.68
C VAL A 46 -1.84 2.01 0.59
N PHE A 47 -0.59 1.56 0.70
CA PHE A 47 0.57 2.42 0.54
C PHE A 47 0.61 3.07 -0.86
N GLY A 48 0.49 2.27 -1.92
CA GLY A 48 0.50 2.77 -3.29
C GLY A 48 -0.67 3.71 -3.60
N PHE A 49 -1.86 3.38 -3.08
CA PHE A 49 -3.07 4.18 -3.24
C PHE A 49 -2.91 5.60 -2.68
N TRP A 50 -2.43 5.74 -1.45
CA TRP A 50 -2.23 7.06 -0.83
C TRP A 50 -1.10 7.86 -1.46
N ALA A 51 -0.01 7.20 -1.86
CA ALA A 51 1.08 7.85 -2.60
C ALA A 51 0.57 8.41 -3.95
N GLY A 52 -0.24 7.62 -4.67
CA GLY A 52 -0.90 8.04 -5.91
C GLY A 52 -1.87 9.19 -5.69
N LEU A 53 -2.71 9.15 -4.66
CA LEU A 53 -3.61 10.26 -4.32
C LEU A 53 -2.85 11.55 -4.00
N TRP A 54 -1.76 11.47 -3.23
CA TRP A 54 -0.91 12.63 -2.96
C TRP A 54 -0.25 13.18 -4.23
N PHE A 55 0.20 12.30 -5.11
CA PHE A 55 0.78 12.70 -6.39
C PHE A 55 -0.25 13.38 -7.30
N CYS A 56 -1.44 12.79 -7.46
CA CYS A 56 -2.55 13.40 -8.20
C CYS A 56 -2.92 14.77 -7.62
N TYR A 57 -3.05 14.87 -6.29
CA TYR A 57 -3.28 16.14 -5.63
C TYR A 57 -2.19 17.17 -5.97
N SER A 58 -0.92 16.79 -5.87
CA SER A 58 0.19 17.68 -6.21
C SER A 58 0.17 18.08 -7.68
N PHE A 59 -0.17 17.16 -8.59
CA PHE A 59 -0.27 17.41 -10.02
C PHE A 59 -1.37 18.42 -10.36
N PHE A 60 -2.58 18.26 -9.81
CA PHE A 60 -3.71 19.16 -10.09
C PHE A 60 -3.55 20.55 -9.47
N PHE A 61 -2.99 20.65 -8.26
CA PHE A 61 -2.92 21.92 -7.53
C PHE A 61 -1.61 22.71 -7.72
N LYS A 62 -0.48 22.03 -7.94
CA LYS A 62 0.85 22.67 -8.11
C LYS A 62 1.37 22.60 -9.54
N GLY A 63 0.69 21.86 -10.41
CA GLY A 63 1.10 21.63 -11.79
C GLY A 63 2.07 20.45 -11.94
N SER A 64 2.17 19.95 -13.17
CA SER A 64 2.96 18.76 -13.52
C SER A 64 4.45 18.92 -13.19
N SER A 65 5.04 20.08 -13.52
CA SER A 65 6.47 20.33 -13.33
C SER A 65 6.89 20.26 -11.85
N GLN A 66 6.15 20.87 -10.94
CA GLN A 66 6.46 20.80 -9.51
C GLN A 66 6.22 19.41 -8.92
N ALA A 67 5.17 18.71 -9.36
CA ALA A 67 4.89 17.36 -8.91
C ALA A 67 5.98 16.37 -9.32
N ILE A 68 6.47 16.47 -10.57
CA ILE A 68 7.56 15.64 -11.09
C ILE A 68 8.87 15.98 -10.39
N HIS A 69 9.22 17.27 -10.27
CA HIS A 69 10.43 17.68 -9.57
C HIS A 69 10.45 17.22 -8.10
N TYR A 70 9.28 17.22 -7.44
CA TYR A 70 9.17 16.64 -6.10
C TYR A 70 9.48 15.14 -6.10
N LEU A 71 8.93 14.36 -7.04
CA LEU A 71 9.24 12.93 -7.15
C LEU A 71 10.73 12.67 -7.44
N GLU A 72 11.35 13.46 -8.31
CA GLU A 72 12.78 13.34 -8.64
C GLU A 72 13.70 13.69 -7.48
N SER A 73 13.25 14.56 -6.57
CA SER A 73 14.02 14.94 -5.37
C SER A 73 14.04 13.85 -4.28
N LEU A 74 13.15 12.86 -4.36
CA LEU A 74 13.02 11.81 -3.34
C LEU A 74 14.04 10.70 -3.54
N ASN A 75 14.60 10.21 -2.42
CA ASN A 75 15.48 9.05 -2.45
C ASN A 75 14.70 7.77 -2.17
N PHE A 76 14.50 6.97 -3.22
CA PHE A 76 13.76 5.70 -3.14
C PHE A 76 14.62 4.49 -2.78
N ARG A 77 15.90 4.63 -2.46
CA ARG A 77 16.78 3.47 -2.18
C ARG A 77 16.26 2.62 -1.02
N GLU A 78 15.99 3.24 0.13
CA GLU A 78 15.54 2.51 1.32
C GLU A 78 14.10 1.97 1.15
N PRO A 79 13.12 2.76 0.68
CA PRO A 79 11.77 2.24 0.45
C PRO A 79 11.74 1.08 -0.56
N LEU A 80 12.51 1.16 -1.65
CA LEU A 80 12.55 0.12 -2.67
C LEU A 80 13.25 -1.13 -2.15
N PHE A 81 14.31 -0.99 -1.34
CA PHE A 81 14.95 -2.11 -0.67
C PHE A 81 13.94 -2.87 0.23
N VAL A 82 13.22 -2.15 1.10
CA VAL A 82 12.20 -2.74 1.99
C VAL A 82 11.11 -3.43 1.19
N PHE A 83 10.62 -2.80 0.13
CA PHE A 83 9.59 -3.37 -0.74
C PHE A 83 10.05 -4.70 -1.38
N VAL A 84 11.28 -4.76 -1.89
CA VAL A 84 11.84 -5.97 -2.51
C VAL A 84 11.97 -7.09 -1.49
N ILE A 85 12.56 -6.84 -0.32
CA ILE A 85 12.75 -7.90 0.68
C ILE A 85 11.41 -8.42 1.23
N MET A 86 10.42 -7.55 1.42
CA MET A 86 9.08 -7.97 1.85
C MET A 86 8.40 -8.84 0.79
N THR A 87 8.48 -8.44 -0.48
CA THR A 87 7.92 -9.20 -1.60
C THR A 87 8.58 -10.58 -1.72
N VAL A 88 9.90 -10.64 -1.65
CA VAL A 88 10.65 -11.91 -1.70
C VAL A 88 10.31 -12.79 -0.49
N ALA A 89 10.22 -12.21 0.71
CA ALA A 89 9.87 -12.94 1.93
C ALA A 89 8.46 -13.53 1.89
N ALA A 90 7.52 -12.85 1.21
CA ALA A 90 6.14 -13.33 1.03
C ALA A 90 6.01 -14.50 0.03
N THR A 91 7.09 -14.89 -0.68
CA THR A 91 7.01 -15.98 -1.65
C THR A 91 6.87 -17.35 -1.00
N ARG A 92 6.11 -18.24 -1.65
CA ARG A 92 5.89 -19.64 -1.22
C ARG A 92 7.16 -20.39 -0.82
N PRO A 93 8.27 -20.39 -1.61
CA PRO A 93 9.49 -21.14 -1.24
C PRO A 93 10.12 -20.62 0.06
N ILE A 94 10.16 -19.30 0.27
CA ILE A 94 10.73 -18.71 1.50
C ILE A 94 9.86 -19.04 2.71
N ILE A 95 8.54 -18.92 2.58
CA ILE A 95 7.60 -19.30 3.64
C ILE A 95 7.71 -20.79 3.99
N GLN A 96 7.84 -21.68 2.99
CA GLN A 96 8.00 -23.11 3.22
C GLN A 96 9.32 -23.45 3.91
N LEU A 97 10.41 -22.80 3.52
CA LEU A 97 11.71 -22.94 4.17
C LEU A 97 11.64 -22.49 5.64
N ALA A 98 11.06 -21.32 5.91
CA ALA A 98 10.88 -20.79 7.26
C ALA A 98 10.02 -21.74 8.12
N LYS A 99 8.90 -22.25 7.57
CA LYS A 99 8.07 -23.25 8.25
C LYS A 99 8.86 -24.50 8.59
N LYS A 100 9.67 -25.02 7.66
CA LYS A 100 10.48 -26.22 7.90
C LYS A 100 11.51 -26.01 9.02
N ILE A 101 12.12 -24.84 9.10
CA ILE A 101 13.12 -24.52 10.14
C ILE A 101 12.47 -24.28 11.51
N ILE A 102 11.32 -23.60 11.57
CA ILE A 102 10.64 -23.25 12.84
C ILE A 102 9.92 -24.45 13.47
N PHE A 103 9.31 -25.30 12.64
CA PHE A 103 8.54 -26.47 13.09
C PHE A 103 9.36 -27.78 13.07
N GLN A 104 10.68 -27.69 12.88
CA GLN A 104 11.62 -28.77 13.21
C GLN A 104 11.96 -28.73 14.70
#